data_AF-A0A6J7UHF7-F1
#
_entry.id   AF-A0A6J7UHF7-F1
#
_cell.length_a   1.000
_cell.length_b   1.000
_cell.length_c   1.000
_cell.angle_alpha   90.00
_cell.angle_beta   90.00
_cell.angle_gamma   90.00
#
_symmetry.space_group_name_H-M   'P 1'
#
loop_
_entity.id
_entity.type
_entity.pdbx_description
1 polymer ?
#
loop_
_entity_poly.entity_id
_entity_poly.type
_entity_poly.pdbx_seq_one_letter_code
_entity_poly.pdbx_strand_id
1 'polypeptide(L)' 'MQSKDPKDAELKALLAKPIHDDKTVAEVILKLRAHPALLESRAQLHEVANNAKKLLSGLPISPARTALENLCSAIVDRSA' A
#
# COMPACT_ATOMS: atom_id res chain seq x y z
N MET A 1 9.22 -9.13 2.07
CA MET A 1 7.85 -9.41 2.56
C MET A 1 7.92 -9.90 4.00
N GLN A 2 7.13 -9.32 4.93
CA GLN A 2 7.19 -9.63 6.37
C GLN A 2 6.28 -10.79 6.83
N SER A 3 5.48 -11.39 5.95
CA SER A 3 4.61 -12.53 6.29
C SER A 3 5.41 -13.64 7.01
N LYS A 4 4.76 -14.38 7.91
CA LYS A 4 5.34 -15.55 8.60
C LYS A 4 4.66 -16.86 8.20
N ASP A 5 3.71 -16.84 7.26
CA ASP A 5 3.06 -18.06 6.77
C ASP A 5 4.06 -18.92 5.98
N PRO A 6 4.22 -20.22 6.32
CA PRO A 6 5.05 -21.15 5.55
C PRO A 6 4.69 -21.22 4.06
N LYS A 7 3.42 -21.01 3.68
CA LYS A 7 2.96 -21.03 2.28
C LYS A 7 3.59 -19.92 1.43
N ASP A 8 4.08 -18.86 2.07
CA ASP A 8 4.68 -17.73 1.39
C ASP A 8 6.19 -17.90 1.14
N ALA A 9 6.78 -19.01 1.62
CA ALA A 9 8.22 -19.27 1.49
C ALA A 9 8.68 -19.29 0.03
N GLU A 10 7.89 -19.91 -0.87
CA GLU A 10 8.17 -19.95 -2.31
C GLU A 10 8.16 -18.54 -2.92
N LEU A 11 7.12 -17.76 -2.63
CA LEU A 11 6.99 -16.39 -3.13
C LEU A 11 8.14 -15.50 -2.64
N LYS A 12 8.55 -15.66 -1.38
CA LYS A 12 9.72 -14.95 -0.83
C LYS A 12 11.02 -15.32 -1.55
N ALA A 13 11.23 -16.61 -1.83
CA ALA A 13 12.43 -17.08 -2.51
C ALA A 13 12.51 -16.53 -3.95
N LEU A 14 11.39 -16.46 -4.66
CA LEU A 14 11.30 -15.85 -5.99
C LEU A 14 11.62 -14.35 -5.95
N LEU A 15 11.10 -13.62 -4.96
CA LEU A 15 11.31 -12.18 -4.81
C LEU A 15 12.67 -11.78 -4.22
N ALA A 16 13.47 -12.75 -3.75
CA ALA A 16 14.78 -12.49 -3.15
C ALA A 16 15.89 -12.21 -4.20
N LYS A 17 15.58 -12.37 -5.49
CA LYS A 17 16.50 -12.18 -6.61
C LYS A 17 15.77 -11.61 -7.83
N PRO A 18 16.48 -11.01 -8.81
CA PRO A 18 15.86 -10.60 -10.07
C PRO A 18 15.17 -11.77 -10.77
N ILE A 19 14.00 -11.49 -11.36
CA ILE A 19 13.25 -12.41 -12.21
C ILE A 19 13.36 -11.90 -13.64
N HIS A 20 13.92 -12.70 -14.55
CA HIS A 20 14.16 -12.33 -15.94
C HIS A 20 13.15 -12.91 -16.93
N ASP A 21 12.43 -13.96 -16.52
CA ASP A 21 11.40 -14.59 -17.35
C ASP A 21 10.04 -13.92 -17.12
N ASP A 22 9.47 -13.36 -18.19
CA ASP A 22 8.21 -12.62 -18.15
C ASP A 22 7.02 -13.49 -17.71
N LYS A 23 7.04 -14.80 -18.01
CA LYS A 23 5.99 -15.72 -17.55
C LYS A 23 6.02 -15.84 -16.03
N THR A 24 7.21 -16.05 -15.48
CA THR A 24 7.44 -16.06 -14.02
C THR A 24 7.04 -14.73 -13.39
N VAL A 25 7.35 -13.59 -14.02
CA VAL A 25 6.91 -12.26 -13.53
C VAL A 25 5.39 -12.16 -13.48
N ALA A 26 4.68 -12.58 -14.54
CA ALA A 26 3.23 -12.55 -14.58
C ALA A 26 2.59 -13.41 -13.48
N GLU A 27 3.10 -14.61 -13.25
CA GLU A 27 2.66 -15.50 -12.18
C GLU A 27 2.88 -14.91 -10.78
N VAL A 28 4.06 -14.31 -10.56
CA VAL A 28 4.39 -13.65 -9.28
C VAL A 28 3.50 -12.43 -9.05
N ILE A 29 3.20 -11.64 -10.07
CA ILE A 29 2.26 -10.51 -9.97
C ILE A 29 0.87 -11.01 -9.58
N LEU A 30 0.38 -12.11 -10.16
CA LEU A 30 -0.90 -12.71 -9.80
C LEU A 30 -0.92 -13.17 -8.33
N LYS A 31 0.14 -13.87 -7.88
CA LYS A 31 0.30 -14.29 -6.49
C LYS A 31 0.30 -13.07 -5.55
N LEU A 32 1.06 -12.01 -5.87
CA LEU A 32 1.15 -10.79 -5.07
C LEU A 32 -0.18 -10.03 -4.98
N ARG A 33 -0.95 -9.96 -6.07
CA ARG A 33 -2.27 -9.29 -6.09
C ARG A 33 -3.30 -10.01 -5.22
N ALA A 34 -3.20 -11.33 -5.09
CA ALA A 34 -4.07 -12.14 -4.24
C ALA A 34 -3.57 -12.24 -2.78
N HIS A 35 -2.35 -11.78 -2.50
CA HIS A 35 -1.71 -11.99 -1.21
C HIS A 35 -2.24 -11.02 -0.13
N PRO A 36 -2.51 -11.47 1.12
CA PRO A 36 -3.02 -10.64 2.21
C PRO A 36 -2.18 -9.38 2.52
N ALA A 37 -0.85 -9.48 2.39
CA ALA A 37 0.06 -8.35 2.55
C ALA A 37 -0.29 -7.11 1.70
N LEU A 38 -0.97 -7.26 0.54
CA LEU A 38 -1.42 -6.11 -0.23
C LEU A 38 -2.55 -5.36 0.49
N LEU A 39 -3.48 -6.09 1.11
CA LEU A 39 -4.54 -5.51 1.94
C LEU A 39 -3.97 -4.85 3.19
N GLU A 40 -3.00 -5.49 3.85
CA GLU A 40 -2.29 -4.92 5.01
C GLU A 40 -1.57 -3.62 4.63
N SER A 41 -0.88 -3.59 3.48
CA SER A 41 -0.20 -2.39 2.98
C SER A 41 -1.18 -1.25 2.69
N ARG A 42 -2.36 -1.58 2.13
CA ARG A 42 -3.44 -0.60 1.92
C ARG A 42 -3.98 -0.07 3.25
N ALA A 43 -4.23 -0.93 4.23
CA ALA A 43 -4.68 -0.52 5.55
C ALA A 43 -3.69 0.46 6.21
N GLN A 44 -2.38 0.15 6.16
CA GLN A 44 -1.33 1.05 6.65
C GLN A 44 -1.34 2.41 5.95
N LEU A 45 -1.53 2.44 4.62
CA LEU A 45 -1.65 3.69 3.88
C LEU A 45 -2.85 4.53 4.36
N HIS A 46 -4.01 3.89 4.57
CA HIS A 46 -5.19 4.56 5.11
C HIS A 46 -4.94 5.11 6.52
N GLU A 47 -4.25 4.36 7.40
CA GLU A 47 -3.90 4.83 8.74
C GLU A 47 -3.02 6.09 8.71
N VAL A 48 -1.99 6.09 7.86
CA VAL A 48 -1.11 7.27 7.70
C VAL A 48 -1.90 8.49 7.22
N ALA A 49 -2.76 8.32 6.22
CA ALA A 49 -3.59 9.41 5.71
C ALA A 49 -4.60 9.92 6.75
N ASN A 50 -5.22 9.01 7.52
CA ASN A 50 -6.11 9.39 8.62
C ASN A 50 -5.36 10.16 9.71
N ASN A 51 -4.14 9.75 10.05
CA ASN A 51 -3.30 10.48 11.01
C ASN A 51 -2.93 11.87 10.48
N ALA A 52 -2.59 12.01 9.20
CA ALA A 52 -2.35 13.30 8.58
C ALA A 52 -3.59 14.22 8.64
N LYS A 53 -4.77 13.70 8.30
CA LYS A 53 -6.05 14.45 8.43
C LYS A 53 -6.33 14.86 9.88
N LYS A 54 -6.05 14.01 10.87
CA LYS A 54 -6.19 14.36 12.30
C LYS A 54 -5.30 15.54 12.69
N LEU A 55 -4.07 15.63 12.19
CA LEU A 55 -3.18 16.77 12.46
C LEU A 55 -3.73 18.09 11.91
N LEU A 56 -4.45 18.05 10.79
CA LEU A 56 -5.10 19.22 10.20
C LEU A 56 -6.34 19.68 10.98
N SER A 57 -6.94 18.81 11.78
CA SER A 57 -8.21 19.09 12.48
C SER A 57 -8.16 20.32 13.40
N GLY A 58 -7.00 20.58 14.02
CA GLY A 58 -6.79 21.71 14.92
C GLY A 58 -6.50 23.06 14.26
N LEU A 59 -6.36 23.10 12.92
CA LEU A 59 -6.09 24.35 12.20
C LEU A 59 -7.39 25.07 11.83
N PRO A 60 -7.43 26.41 11.70
CA PRO A 60 -8.60 27.10 11.17
C PRO A 60 -8.96 26.61 9.76
N ILE A 61 -10.26 26.58 9.45
CA ILE A 61 -10.74 26.27 8.10
C ILE A 61 -10.23 27.34 7.13
N SER A 62 -9.53 26.90 6.09
CA SER A 62 -8.96 27.76 5.05
C SER A 62 -8.77 26.96 3.76
N PRO A 63 -8.67 27.63 2.59
CA PRO A 63 -8.39 26.96 1.33
C PRO A 63 -7.12 26.09 1.39
N ALA A 64 -6.08 26.54 2.10
CA ALA A 64 -4.85 25.78 2.29
C ALA A 64 -5.05 24.49 3.09
N ARG A 65 -5.80 24.57 4.19
CA ARG A 65 -6.17 23.38 4.98
C ARG A 65 -6.96 22.38 4.14
N THR A 66 -7.97 22.85 3.42
CA THR A 66 -8.80 21.99 2.53
C THR A 66 -7.99 21.35 1.42
N ALA A 67 -7.03 22.06 0.83
CA ALA A 67 -6.13 21.50 -0.18
C ALA A 67 -5.30 20.34 0.37
N LEU A 68 -4.78 20.45 1.60
CA LEU A 68 -4.04 19.38 2.27
C LEU A 68 -4.93 18.16 2.61
N GLU A 69 -6.16 18.40 3.06
CA GLU A 69 -7.14 17.33 3.30
C GLU A 69 -7.48 16.55 2.01
N ASN A 70 -7.69 17.28 0.91
CA ASN A 70 -7.95 16.71 -0.42
C ASN A 70 -6.75 15.92 -0.94
N LEU A 71 -5.52 16.44 -0.77
CA LEU A 71 -4.31 15.74 -1.14
C LEU A 71 -4.20 14.38 -0.41
N CYS A 72 -4.48 14.36 0.90
CA CYS A 72 -4.49 13.12 1.68
C CYS A 72 -5.52 12.11 1.16
N SER A 73 -6.70 12.57 0.70
CA SER A 73 -7.70 11.67 0.09
C SER A 73 -7.23 11.14 -1.26
N ALA A 74 -6.78 12.03 -2.15
CA ALA A 74 -6.40 11.68 -3.51
C ALA A 74 -5.26 10.65 -3.58
N ILE A 75 -4.29 10.72 -2.66
CA ILE A 75 -3.17 9.76 -2.59
C ILE A 75 -3.66 8.34 -2.25
N VAL A 76 -4.64 8.25 -1.35
CA VAL A 76 -5.20 6.98 -0.90
C VAL A 76 -6.11 6.38 -1.97
N ASP A 77 -6.96 7.20 -2.58
CA ASP A 77 -7.95 6.76 -3.58
C ASP A 77 -7.28 6.25 -4.87
N ARG A 78 -6.09 6.75 -5.22
CA ARG A 78 -5.30 6.24 -6.36
C ARG A 78 -4.91 4.76 -6.22
N SER A 79 -4.86 4.26 -4.98
CA SER A 79 -4.43 2.89 -4.67
C SER A 79 -5.59 1.91 -4.50
N ALA A 80 -6.85 2.37 -4.67
CA ALA A 80 -8.07 1.58 -4.61
C ALA A 80 -8.15 0.54 -5.74
#